data_AF-A0A949LAQ6-F1
#
_entry.id   AF-A0A949LAQ6-F1
#
_cell.length_a   1.000
_cell.length_b   1.000
_cell.length_c   1.000
_cell.angle_alpha   90.00
_cell.angle_beta   90.00
_cell.angle_gamma   90.00
#
_symmetry.space_group_name_H-M   'P 1'
#
loop_
_entity.id
_entity.type
_entity.pdbx_description
1 polymer ?
#
loop_
_entity_poly.entity_id
_entity_poly.type
_entity_poly.pdbx_seq_one_letter_code
_entity_poly.pdbx_strand_id
1 'polypeptide(L)'
;MTLEFFKEAYALRCDYEIPWLNKVVGFEKYRDKKVLEVGCGAGFDAYNILKSGGIYTGIDITPENIRRTKRHLSFYNFEPAIIEADAEKLPFIEGSFDRKKQTERRTKAFD
;
A
#
# COMPACT_ATOMS: atom_id res chain seq x y z
N MET A 1 -12.23 -11.98 4.35
CA MET A 1 -10.81 -11.86 4.75
C MET A 1 -10.73 -11.55 6.24
N THR A 2 -10.11 -12.44 7.01
CA THR A 2 -9.89 -12.27 8.46
C THR A 2 -8.56 -11.56 8.70
N LEU A 3 -8.30 -11.13 9.94
CA LEU A 3 -6.97 -10.64 10.33
C LEU A 3 -5.89 -11.70 10.08
N GLU A 4 -6.19 -12.96 10.40
CA GLU A 4 -5.24 -14.07 10.23
C GLU A 4 -4.84 -14.26 8.76
N PHE A 5 -5.82 -14.24 7.85
CA PHE A 5 -5.55 -14.27 6.41
C PHE A 5 -4.57 -13.16 5.98
N PHE A 6 -4.74 -11.93 6.49
CA PHE A 6 -3.83 -10.84 6.15
C PHE A 6 -2.44 -11.01 6.76
N LYS A 7 -2.33 -11.57 7.98
CA LYS A 7 -1.04 -11.88 8.60
C LYS A 7 -0.29 -12.96 7.84
N GLU A 8 -0.95 -14.04 7.48
CA GLU A 8 -0.36 -15.14 6.70
C GLU A 8 0.12 -14.64 5.33
N ALA A 9 -0.72 -13.89 4.61
CA ALA A 9 -0.34 -13.33 3.31
C ALA A 9 0.78 -12.29 3.42
N TYR A 10 0.79 -11.48 4.48
CA TYR A 10 1.87 -10.53 4.74
C TYR A 10 3.19 -11.24 5.07
N ALA A 11 3.14 -12.32 5.86
CA ALA A 11 4.30 -13.14 6.17
C ALA A 11 4.85 -13.81 4.91
N LEU A 12 4.01 -14.42 4.08
CA LEU A 12 4.42 -15.01 2.79
C LEU A 12 5.15 -13.98 1.91
N ARG A 13 4.60 -12.76 1.83
CA ARG A 13 5.24 -11.67 1.08
C ARG A 13 6.62 -11.31 1.66
N CYS A 14 6.69 -11.15 2.98
CA CYS A 14 7.90 -10.69 3.68
C CYS A 14 8.98 -11.75 3.83
N ASP A 15 8.62 -13.04 3.82
CA ASP A 15 9.56 -14.11 4.11
C ASP A 15 9.95 -14.87 2.83
N TYR A 16 9.08 -14.87 1.82
CA TYR A 16 9.26 -15.66 0.61
C TYR A 16 9.25 -14.83 -0.68
N GLU A 17 8.22 -14.03 -0.93
CA GLU A 17 8.08 -13.36 -2.22
C GLU A 17 9.11 -12.24 -2.42
N ILE A 18 9.28 -11.38 -1.40
CA ILE A 18 10.14 -10.19 -1.46
C ILE A 18 10.84 -9.94 -0.11
N PRO A 19 11.68 -10.86 0.39
CA PRO A 19 12.25 -10.76 1.74
C PRO A 19 13.21 -9.59 1.97
N TRP A 20 13.71 -8.98 0.90
CA TRP A 20 14.54 -7.79 0.99
C TRP A 20 13.75 -6.47 1.07
N LEU A 21 12.43 -6.49 0.82
CA LEU A 21 11.66 -5.26 0.61
C LEU A 21 11.71 -4.32 1.80
N ASN A 22 11.46 -4.83 3.01
CA ASN A 22 11.43 -4.00 4.21
C ASN A 22 12.78 -3.31 4.47
N LYS A 23 13.90 -3.99 4.14
CA LYS A 23 15.25 -3.44 4.27
C LYS A 23 15.54 -2.36 3.23
N VAL A 24 15.06 -2.54 2.00
CA VAL A 24 15.33 -1.61 0.88
C VAL A 24 14.42 -0.38 0.92
N VAL A 25 13.16 -0.55 1.30
CA VAL A 25 12.20 0.56 1.32
C VAL A 25 12.52 1.52 2.47
N GLY A 26 12.83 1.02 3.67
CA GLY A 26 13.09 1.84 4.85
C GLY A 26 11.88 2.72 5.19
N PHE A 27 10.80 2.11 5.69
CA PHE A 27 9.51 2.78 5.85
C PHE A 27 9.54 3.97 6.82
N GLU A 28 10.53 4.01 7.70
CA GLU A 28 10.80 5.11 8.64
C GLU A 28 10.92 6.47 7.93
N LYS A 29 11.38 6.48 6.68
CA LYS A 29 11.54 7.71 5.87
C LYS A 29 10.21 8.37 5.50
N TYR A 30 9.09 7.69 5.69
CA TYR A 30 7.74 8.19 5.42
C TYR A 30 7.08 8.85 6.63
N ARG A 31 7.71 8.81 7.80
CA ARG A 31 7.21 9.50 9.00
C ARG A 31 6.92 10.97 8.70
N ASP A 32 5.72 11.42 9.08
CA ASP A 32 5.22 12.79 8.89
C ASP A 32 5.16 13.26 7.42
N LYS A 33 5.25 12.34 6.45
CA LYS A 33 5.14 12.65 5.01
C LYS A 33 3.76 12.33 4.48
N LYS A 34 3.28 13.17 3.56
CA LYS A 34 2.11 12.87 2.72
C LYS A 34 2.54 11.92 1.62
N VAL A 35 2.06 10.69 1.68
CA VAL A 35 2.43 9.62 0.74
C VAL A 35 1.24 9.26 -0.14
N LEU A 36 1.45 9.29 -1.46
CA LEU A 36 0.55 8.68 -2.42
C LEU A 36 1.10 7.33 -2.85
N GLU A 37 0.35 6.25 -2.63
CA GLU A 37 0.62 4.94 -3.22
C GLU A 37 -0.31 4.68 -4.40
N VAL A 38 0.29 4.37 -5.55
CA VAL A 38 -0.41 3.93 -6.77
C VAL A 38 -0.42 2.40 -6.83
N GLY A 39 -1.61 1.81 -6.87
CA GLY A 39 -1.82 0.36 -6.85
C GLY A 39 -1.73 -0.19 -5.43
N CYS A 40 -2.62 0.24 -4.53
CA CYS A 40 -2.55 -0.14 -3.12
C CYS A 40 -2.88 -1.62 -2.83
N GLY A 41 -3.55 -2.33 -3.75
CA GLY A 41 -3.67 -3.79 -3.72
C GLY A 41 -4.29 -4.37 -2.45
N ALA A 42 -3.47 -5.05 -1.63
CA ALA A 42 -3.87 -5.63 -0.35
C ALA A 42 -3.55 -4.73 0.87
N GLY A 43 -2.90 -3.60 0.67
CA GLY A 43 -2.60 -2.64 1.73
C GLY A 43 -1.39 -2.99 2.62
N PHE A 44 -0.46 -3.84 2.17
CA PHE A 44 0.71 -4.23 2.97
C PHE A 44 1.72 -3.09 3.14
N ASP A 45 1.97 -2.32 2.07
CA ASP A 45 2.85 -1.16 2.17
C ASP A 45 2.15 0.00 2.88
N ALA A 46 0.85 0.19 2.63
CA ALA A 46 0.01 1.08 3.43
C ALA A 46 0.14 0.81 4.95
N TYR A 47 0.02 -0.47 5.36
CA TYR A 47 0.20 -0.88 6.76
C TYR A 47 1.56 -0.44 7.32
N ASN A 48 2.65 -0.69 6.59
CA ASN A 48 4.00 -0.32 7.02
C ASN A 48 4.20 1.21 7.08
N ILE A 49 3.67 1.96 6.11
CA ILE A 49 3.74 3.43 6.07
C ILE A 49 2.97 4.03 7.25
N LEU A 50 1.74 3.59 7.48
CA LEU A 50 0.90 4.07 8.59
C LEU A 50 1.51 3.74 9.94
N LYS A 51 2.01 2.51 10.11
CA LYS A 51 2.74 2.10 11.33
C LYS A 51 3.98 2.96 11.58
N SER A 52 4.60 3.48 10.53
CA SER A 52 5.76 4.38 10.61
C SER A 52 5.39 5.84 10.89
N GLY A 53 4.09 6.19 10.92
CA GLY A 53 3.59 7.54 11.15
C GLY A 53 3.46 8.38 9.87
N GLY A 54 3.37 7.76 8.70
CA GLY A 54 3.10 8.49 7.45
C GLY A 54 1.63 8.86 7.28
N ILE A 55 1.37 9.98 6.59
CA ILE A 55 0.03 10.43 6.20
C ILE A 55 -0.27 9.83 4.83
N TYR A 56 -1.04 8.75 4.82
CA TYR A 56 -1.18 7.89 3.64
C TYR A 56 -2.44 8.18 2.82
N THR A 57 -2.29 8.19 1.50
CA THR A 57 -3.38 8.10 0.51
C THR A 57 -3.04 6.99 -0.48
N GLY A 58 -3.99 6.08 -0.72
CA GLY A 58 -3.83 4.98 -1.67
C GLY A 58 -4.83 5.05 -2.80
N ILE A 59 -4.40 4.75 -4.01
CA ILE A 59 -5.30 4.54 -5.14
C ILE A 59 -5.14 3.16 -5.75
N ASP A 60 -6.22 2.65 -6.35
CA ASP A 60 -6.20 1.46 -7.18
C ASP A 60 -7.34 1.54 -8.20
N ILE A 61 -7.14 1.01 -9.42
CA ILE A 61 -8.19 0.97 -10.43
C ILE A 61 -9.22 -0.13 -10.14
N THR A 62 -8.88 -1.10 -9.29
CA THR A 62 -9.74 -2.26 -9.00
C THR A 62 -10.55 -2.01 -7.72
N PRO A 63 -11.90 -1.93 -7.79
CA PRO A 63 -12.74 -1.70 -6.61
C PRO A 63 -12.55 -2.73 -5.48
N GLU A 64 -12.22 -3.98 -5.84
CA GLU A 64 -11.95 -5.03 -4.86
C GLU A 64 -10.68 -4.74 -4.04
N ASN A 65 -9.65 -4.13 -4.63
CA ASN A 65 -8.45 -3.73 -3.90
C ASN A 65 -8.75 -2.60 -2.90
N ILE A 66 -9.68 -1.71 -3.22
CA ILE A 66 -10.16 -0.67 -2.31
C ILE A 66 -10.81 -1.31 -1.08
N ARG A 67 -11.76 -2.23 -1.29
CA ARG A 67 -12.43 -2.96 -0.20
C ARG A 67 -11.44 -3.78 0.62
N ARG A 68 -10.53 -4.49 -0.05
CA ARG A 68 -9.50 -5.33 0.58
C ARG A 68 -8.56 -4.51 1.46
N THR A 69 -8.02 -3.42 0.92
CA THR A 69 -7.11 -2.52 1.64
C THR A 69 -7.79 -1.92 2.86
N LYS A 70 -8.99 -1.35 2.70
CA LYS A 70 -9.77 -0.78 3.83
C LYS A 70 -10.01 -1.82 4.93
N ARG A 71 -10.43 -3.03 4.56
CA ARG A 71 -10.66 -4.12 5.52
C ARG A 71 -9.39 -4.59 6.22
N HIS A 72 -8.26 -4.64 5.52
CA HIS A 72 -6.99 -4.99 6.14
C HIS A 72 -6.61 -3.95 7.20
N LEU A 73 -6.66 -2.67 6.84
CA LEU A 73 -6.23 -1.55 7.69
C LEU A 73 -7.16 -1.34 8.90
N SER A 74 -8.46 -1.63 8.77
CA SER A 74 -9.41 -1.51 9.88
C SER A 74 -9.09 -2.44 11.06
N PHE A 75 -8.43 -3.58 10.84
CA PHE A 75 -7.99 -4.45 11.94
C PHE A 75 -6.92 -3.81 12.84
N TYR A 76 -6.29 -2.74 12.37
CA TYR A 76 -5.28 -1.96 13.09
C TYR A 76 -5.78 -0.55 13.45
N ASN A 77 -7.09 -0.29 13.33
CA ASN A 77 -7.72 1.02 13.54
C ASN A 77 -7.14 2.13 12.65
N PHE A 78 -6.68 1.77 11.44
CA PHE A 78 -6.24 2.75 10.46
C PHE A 78 -7.35 3.04 9.46
N GLU A 79 -7.62 4.32 9.22
CA GLU A 79 -8.67 4.80 8.31
C GLU A 79 -8.14 5.86 7.31
N PRO A 80 -7.13 5.54 6.48
CA PRO A 80 -6.63 6.50 5.49
C PRO A 80 -7.58 6.67 4.30
N ALA A 81 -7.29 7.66 3.45
CA ALA A 81 -7.96 7.82 2.17
C ALA A 81 -7.55 6.70 1.19
N ILE A 82 -8.50 5.83 0.83
CA ILE A 82 -8.34 4.80 -0.20
C ILE A 82 -9.40 5.03 -1.28
N ILE A 83 -8.95 5.34 -2.50
CA ILE A 83 -9.78 5.88 -3.58
C ILE A 83 -9.65 5.00 -4.83
N GLU A 84 -10.79 4.68 -5.45
CA GLU A 84 -10.78 4.08 -6.78
C GLU A 84 -10.40 5.16 -7.81
N ALA A 85 -9.27 4.99 -8.49
CA ALA A 85 -8.80 5.97 -9.47
C ALA A 85 -7.86 5.35 -10.50
N ASP A 86 -7.88 5.94 -11.70
CA ASP A 86 -6.91 5.68 -12.76
C ASP A 86 -5.63 6.48 -12.50
N ALA A 87 -4.48 5.79 -12.50
CA ALA A 87 -3.19 6.40 -12.28
C ALA A 87 -2.76 7.36 -13.41
N GLU A 88 -3.31 7.20 -14.61
CA GLU A 88 -3.03 8.08 -15.75
C GLU A 88 -3.81 9.40 -15.67
N LYS A 89 -4.86 9.45 -14.82
CA LYS A 89 -5.76 10.60 -14.65
C LYS A 89 -6.01 10.90 -13.19
N LEU A 90 -4.92 11.22 -12.48
CA LEU A 90 -4.97 11.45 -11.04
C LEU A 90 -5.87 12.63 -10.67
N PRO A 91 -6.83 12.48 -9.74
CA PRO A 91 -7.71 13.55 -9.27
C PRO A 91 -7.04 14.42 -8.19
N PHE A 92 -5.73 14.65 -8.30
CA PHE A 92 -4.96 15.37 -7.29
C PHE A 92 -4.25 16.56 -7.90
N ILE A 93 -4.21 17.67 -7.16
CA ILE A 93 -3.43 18.85 -7.53
C ILE A 93 -1.94 18.50 -7.49
N GLU A 94 -1.19 18.99 -8.46
CA GLU A 94 0.27 18.81 -8.48
C GLU A 94 0.91 19.31 -7.17
N GLY A 95 1.92 18.60 -6.67
CA GLY A 95 2.57 18.94 -5.41
C GLY A 95 1.81 18.56 -4.12
N SER A 96 0.63 17.93 -4.19
CA SER A 96 -0.14 17.53 -2.99
C SER A 96 0.55 16.50 -2.08
N PHE A 97 1.60 15.83 -2.57
CA PHE A 97 2.28 14.73 -1.88
C PHE A 97 3.79 14.92 -1.85
N ASP A 98 4.41 14.62 -0.71
CA ASP A 98 5.86 14.69 -0.51
C ASP A 98 6.60 13.49 -1.14
N ARG A 99 5.88 12.37 -1.27
CA ARG A 99 6.38 11.11 -1.82
C ARG A 99 5.30 10.41 -2.64
N LYS A 100 5.70 9.90 -3.80
CA LYS A 100 4.91 8.96 -4.60
C LYS A 100 5.57 7.58 -4.54
N LYS A 101 4.79 6.55 -4.27
CA LYS A 101 5.20 5.15 -4.33
C LYS A 101 4.38 4.46 -5.42
N GLN A 102 5.06 3.87 -6.40
CA GLN A 102 4.41 3.07 -7.43
C GLN A 102 4.73 1.60 -7.18
N THR A 103 3.71 0.76 -7.16
CA THR A 103 3.88 -0.68 -7.04
C THR A 103 3.86 -1.29 -8.43
N GLU A 104 5.01 -1.74 -8.94
CA GLU A 104 5.09 -2.44 -10.23
C GLU A 104 4.44 -3.83 -10.10
N ARG A 105 3.49 -4.16 -10.99
CA ARG A 105 3.12 -5.56 -11.22
C ARG A 105 4.27 -6.24 -11.96
N ARG A 106 5.08 -7.02 -11.25
CA ARG A 106 5.90 -8.03 -11.93
C ARG A 106 4.98 -9.16 -12.36
N THR A 107 4.58 -9.19 -13.62
CA THR A 107 4.22 -10.44 -14.28
C THR A 107 5.49 -11.29 -14.28
N LYS A 108 5.61 -12.24 -13.35
CA LYS A 108 6.46 -13.40 -13.59
C LYS A 108 5.82 -14.15 -14.75
N ALA A 109 6.27 -13.91 -15.97
CA ALA A 109 6.28 -14.96 -16.96
C ALA A 109 7.17 -16.07 -16.36
N PHE A 110 6.55 -17.17 -15.98
CA PHE A 110 7.28 -18.40 -15.77
C PHE A 110 7.56 -18.93 -17.17
N ASP A 111 8.82 -18.86 -17.59
CA ASP A 111 9.38 -19.79 -18.56
C ASP A 111 9.87 -21.03 -17.80
#